data_AF-A0A3Q9WGF1-F1
#
_entry.id   AF-A0A3Q9WGF1-F1
#
_cell.length_a   1.000
_cell.length_b   1.000
_cell.length_c   1.000
_cell.angle_alpha   90.00
_cell.angle_beta   90.00
_cell.angle_gamma   90.00
#
_symmetry.space_group_name_H-M   'P 1'
#
loop_
_entity.id
_entity.type
_entity.pdbx_description
1 polymer ?
#
loop_
_entity_poly.entity_id
_entity_poly.type
_entity_poly.pdbx_seq_one_letter_code
_entity_poly.pdbx_strand_id
1 'polypeptide(L)' 'MITALGPVPTGILLPESVLHTDLFAILAAFVAINTVLYASLALAGVLPKIYPTDWVTSRNRRTETRSIYPDAEV' A
#
# COMPACT_ATOMS: atom_id res chain seq x y z
N MET A 1 -46.50 -2.16 27.31
CA MET A 1 -45.19 -2.11 28.00
C MET A 1 -44.12 -2.36 26.94
N ILE A 2 -43.55 -1.29 26.38
CA ILE A 2 -42.54 -1.37 25.31
C ILE A 2 -41.18 -1.44 26.00
N THR A 3 -40.48 -2.57 25.82
CA THR A 3 -39.12 -2.79 26.30
C THR A 3 -38.17 -1.82 25.61
N ALA A 4 -37.47 -0.99 26.38
CA ALA A 4 -36.41 -0.14 25.86
C ALA A 4 -35.24 -1.02 25.37
N LEU A 5 -34.97 -0.96 24.07
CA LEU A 5 -33.68 -1.39 23.52
C LEU A 5 -32.62 -0.45 24.10
N GLY A 6 -31.79 -0.97 25.00
CA GLY A 6 -30.64 -0.24 25.52
C GLY A 6 -29.70 0.18 24.36
N PRO A 7 -28.99 1.31 24.49
CA PRO A 7 -28.12 1.80 23.43
C PRO A 7 -27.08 0.72 23.07
N VAL A 8 -27.11 0.28 21.81
CA VAL A 8 -26.11 -0.63 21.26
C VAL A 8 -24.79 0.12 21.23
N PRO A 9 -23.69 -0.42 21.80
CA PRO A 9 -22.39 0.23 21.72
C PRO A 9 -21.98 0.34 20.26
N THR A 10 -21.93 1.56 19.73
CA THR A 10 -21.61 1.90 18.34
C THR A 10 -20.12 1.74 18.00
N GLY A 11 -19.41 0.83 18.67
CA GLY A 11 -17.98 0.55 18.44
C GLY A 11 -17.01 1.54 19.10
N ILE A 12 -17.51 2.57 19.78
CA ILE A 12 -16.70 3.51 20.55
C ILE A 12 -16.58 2.99 21.99
N LEU A 13 -15.39 2.51 22.34
CA LEU A 13 -15.07 1.97 23.68
C LEU A 13 -14.86 3.06 24.74
N LEU A 14 -14.66 4.31 24.32
CA LEU A 14 -14.28 5.43 25.16
C LEU A 14 -15.33 6.55 25.10
N PRO A 15 -15.64 7.22 26.21
CA PRO A 15 -16.50 8.41 26.18
C PRO A 15 -15.95 9.49 25.25
N GLU A 16 -16.82 10.20 24.53
CA GLU A 16 -16.47 11.30 23.62
C GLU A 16 -15.58 12.36 24.30
N SER A 17 -15.85 12.64 25.57
CA SER A 17 -15.07 13.59 26.36
C SER A 17 -13.58 13.24 26.44
N VAL A 18 -13.21 11.96 26.37
CA VAL A 18 -11.80 11.51 26.42
C VAL A 18 -11.10 11.75 25.08
N LEU A 19 -11.82 11.58 23.96
CA LEU A 19 -11.29 11.74 22.61
C LEU A 19 -10.89 13.19 22.29
N HIS A 20 -11.53 14.15 22.94
CA HIS A 20 -11.26 15.59 22.78
C HIS A 20 -10.21 16.14 23.75
N THR A 21 -9.53 15.29 24.53
CA THR A 21 -8.49 15.74 25.45
C THR A 21 -7.14 15.91 24.76
N ASP A 22 -6.36 16.92 25.19
CA ASP A 22 -5.02 17.18 24.65
C ASP A 22 -4.07 16.00 24.86
N LEU A 23 -4.18 15.31 26.02
CA LEU A 23 -3.37 14.14 26.32
C LEU A 23 -3.63 13.00 25.32
N PHE A 24 -4.90 12.75 25.01
CA PHE A 24 -5.26 11.74 24.00
C PHE A 24 -4.73 12.14 22.62
N ALA A 25 -4.80 13.43 22.25
CA ALA A 25 -4.25 13.92 20.98
C ALA A 25 -2.74 13.68 20.88
N ILE A 26 -1.97 13.89 21.95
CA ILE A 26 -0.53 13.61 21.99
C ILE A 26 -0.28 12.11 21.78
N LEU A 27 -0.99 11.24 22.50
CA LEU A 27 -0.86 9.78 22.35
C LEU A 27 -1.24 9.32 20.93
N ALA A 28 -2.33 9.85 20.40
CA ALA A 28 -2.79 9.55 19.04
C ALA A 28 -1.76 10.00 18.00
N ALA A 29 -1.13 11.16 18.17
CA ALA A 29 -0.08 11.64 17.30
C ALA A 29 1.15 10.71 17.32
N PHE A 30 1.58 10.24 18.50
CA PHE A 30 2.68 9.26 18.59
C PHE A 30 2.37 7.97 17.83
N VAL A 31 1.16 7.42 18.03
CA VAL A 31 0.70 6.22 17.32
C VAL A 31 0.62 6.46 15.82
N ALA A 32 0.08 7.61 15.40
CA ALA A 32 -0.06 7.99 14.00
C ALA A 32 1.30 8.11 13.32
N ILE A 33 2.27 8.81 13.92
CA ILE A 33 3.62 8.97 13.36
C ILE A 33 4.30 7.61 13.21
N ASN A 34 4.29 6.78 14.26
CA ASN A 34 4.89 5.44 14.19
C ASN A 34 4.23 4.60 13.09
N THR A 35 2.91 4.59 13.03
CA THR A 35 2.16 3.81 12.04
C THR A 35 2.44 4.28 10.62
N VAL A 36 2.44 5.59 10.37
CA VAL A 36 2.73 6.15 9.04
C VAL A 36 4.16 5.84 8.61
N LEU A 37 5.13 6.02 9.50
CA LEU A 37 6.53 5.69 9.21
C LEU A 37 6.70 4.20 8.92
N TYR A 38 6.19 3.34 9.80
CA TYR A 38 6.25 1.89 9.62
C TYR A 38 5.56 1.45 8.32
N ALA A 39 4.34 1.95 8.07
CA ALA A 39 3.59 1.63 6.86
C ALA A 39 4.32 2.09 5.60
N SER A 40 4.91 3.29 5.62
CA SER A 40 5.69 3.79 4.47
C SER A 40 6.89 2.91 4.16
N LEU A 41 7.64 2.47 5.17
CA LEU A 41 8.77 1.56 5.00
C LEU A 41 8.31 0.17 4.55
N ALA A 42 7.24 -0.34 5.15
CA ALA A 42 6.66 -1.62 4.77
C ALA A 42 6.20 -1.60 3.31
N LEU A 43 5.52 -0.54 2.87
CA LEU A 43 5.10 -0.38 1.48
C LEU A 43 6.29 -0.22 0.54
N ALA A 44 7.30 0.57 0.91
CA ALA A 44 8.53 0.72 0.14
C ALA A 44 9.30 -0.62 0.01
N GLY A 45 9.28 -1.45 1.05
CA GLY A 45 9.93 -2.77 1.06
C GLY A 45 9.13 -3.88 0.38
N VAL A 46 7.79 -3.81 0.42
CA VAL A 46 6.90 -4.78 -0.24
C VAL A 46 6.78 -4.51 -1.74
N LEU A 47 6.97 -3.26 -2.18
CA LEU A 47 6.92 -2.94 -3.60
C LEU A 47 8.11 -3.62 -4.31
N PRO A 48 7.88 -4.58 -5.23
CA PRO A 48 8.97 -5.15 -6.01
C PRO A 48 9.69 -4.02 -6.73
N LYS A 49 11.02 -4.09 -6.84
CA LYS A 49 11.85 -3.06 -7.48
C LYS A 49 11.44 -2.90 -8.95
N ILE A 50 10.46 -2.04 -9.21
CA ILE A 50 9.94 -1.79 -10.55
C ILE A 50 10.98 -0.91 -11.25
N TYR A 51 11.75 -1.50 -12.17
CA TYR A 51 12.66 -0.74 -13.01
C TYR A 51 11.87 -0.17 -14.19
N PRO A 52 11.55 1.13 -14.22
CA PRO A 52 10.82 1.73 -15.35
C PRO A 52 11.59 1.59 -16.66
N THR A 53 12.93 1.47 -16.60
CA THR A 53 13.81 1.26 -17.75
C THR A 53 13.56 -0.07 -18.47
N ASP A 54 13.22 -1.14 -17.73
CA ASP A 54 12.91 -2.45 -18.32
C ASP A 54 11.56 -2.41 -19.05
N TRP A 55 10.61 -1.60 -18.59
CA TRP A 55 9.30 -1.45 -19.22
C TRP A 55 9.38 -0.76 -20.58
N VAL A 56 10.32 0.18 -20.75
CA VAL A 56 10.58 0.86 -22.03
C VAL A 56 11.44 0.01 -22.98
N THR A 57 12.42 -0.73 -22.45
CA THR A 57 13.39 -1.49 -23.24
C THR A 57 12.88 -2.86 -23.72
N SER A 58 11.91 -3.46 -23.02
CA SER A 58 11.41 -4.81 -23.30
C SER A 58 10.71 -4.95 -24.67
N ARG A 59 10.24 -3.85 -25.27
CA ARG A 59 9.43 -3.92 -26.49
C ARG A 59 10.19 -4.19 -27.79
N ASN A 60 11.54 -4.22 -27.79
CA ASN A 60 12.31 -4.25 -29.04
C ASN A 60 13.60 -5.09 -29.00
N ARG A 61 13.57 -6.30 -28.41
CA ARG A 61 14.72 -7.23 -28.41
C ARG A 61 14.53 -8.50 -29.22
N ARG A 62 13.51 -8.58 -30.09
CA ARG A 62 13.22 -9.80 -30.85
C ARG A 62 12.90 -9.57 -32.34
N THR A 63 13.74 -8.77 -33.01
CA THR A 63 13.68 -8.57 -34.47
C THR A 63 15.08 -8.65 -35.11
N GLU A 64 15.97 -9.50 -34.60
CA GLU A 64 17.13 -9.94 -35.38
C GLU A 64 17.08 -11.44 -35.54
N THR A 65 16.59 -11.89 -36.70
CA THR A 65 16.91 -13.22 -37.21
C THR A 65 18.36 -13.19 -37.64
N ARG A 66 19.26 -13.56 -36.73
CA ARG A 66 20.64 -13.91 -37.10
C ARG A 66 20.67 -15.35 -37.60
N SER A 67 20.17 -15.58 -38.81
CA SER A 67 20.44 -16.82 -39.54
C SER A 67 21.86 -16.76 -40.11
N ILE A 68 22.66 -17.81 -39.86
CA ILE A 68 24.02 -17.98 -40.40
C ILE A 68 23.99 -18.75 -41.73
N TYR A 69 22.81 -19.23 -42.14
CA TYR A 69 22.61 -19.88 -43.42
C TYR A 69 22.14 -18.84 -44.44
N PRO A 70 22.91 -18.55 -45.50
CA PRO A 70 22.32 -17.99 -46.70
C PRO A 70 21.35 -19.03 -47.26
N ASP A 71 20.15 -18.58 -47.64
CA ASP A 71 19.16 -19.44 -48.30
C ASP A 71 19.85 -20.20 -49.44
N ALA A 72 19.71 -21.52 -49.43
CA ALA A 72 20.26 -22.37 -50.47
C ALA A 72 19.58 -22.01 -51.79
N GLU A 73 20.21 -21.12 -52.55
CA GLU A 73 19.82 -20.83 -53.92
C GLU A 73 20.17 -22.03 -54.81
N VAL A 74 19.15 -22.39 -55.59
CA VAL A 74 18.97 -23.53 -56.50
C VAL A 74 19.92 -23.57 -57.69
#